data_AF-A0A3B8LJU9-F1
#
_entry.id   AF-A0A3B8LJU9-F1
#
_cell.length_a   1.000
_cell.length_b   1.000
_cell.length_c   1.000
_cell.angle_alpha   90.00
_cell.angle_beta   90.00
_cell.angle_gamma   90.00
#
_symmetry.space_group_name_H-M   'P 1'
#
loop_
_entity.id
_entity.type
_entity.pdbx_description
1 polymer ?
#
loop_
_entity_poly.entity_id
_entity_poly.type
_entity_poly.pdbx_seq_one_letter_code
_entity_poly.pdbx_strand_id
1 'polypeptide(L)'
;MKIVLEPFSVDGVLADLEIAEWVRDRKIKPGAMFSFEGIKEVTIAFLNELFKEEVDFDDLIERIDDTALNDAVASTLAAWMKQQEPVSDVGPASDEHTKPWKDGPQMIQEGDGLFEDHTHSKYTPTRLFARLRKQLQSYIESAYPLKNPSLIRARRSLLSSSENRKLIAQEPFIETTPKYPFSSKTYTSLGCDKQLGQFLSELTEVHVEGGGGKTLLYPQFYKHQGDAYQHFFSNRKDLIVATGTGSGKTECFLIPLLGQ
;
A
#
# COMPACT_ATOMS: atom_id res chain seq x y z
N MET A 1 -5.11 -3.70 -36.08
CA MET A 1 -5.95 -3.50 -34.85
C MET A 1 -5.23 -2.50 -33.96
N LYS A 2 -5.85 -1.38 -33.55
CA LYS A 2 -5.18 -0.33 -32.76
C LYS A 2 -5.27 -0.63 -31.27
N ILE A 3 -4.13 -0.73 -30.59
CA ILE A 3 -3.98 -0.92 -29.14
C ILE A 3 -3.69 0.44 -28.53
N VAL A 4 -4.61 0.92 -27.70
CA VAL A 4 -4.43 2.17 -26.95
C VAL A 4 -3.74 1.85 -25.62
N LEU A 5 -2.60 2.49 -25.36
CA LEU A 5 -1.77 2.21 -24.19
C LEU A 5 -2.16 3.03 -22.94
N GLU A 6 -2.93 4.10 -23.10
CA GLU A 6 -3.42 4.96 -22.01
C GLU A 6 -3.98 4.20 -20.80
N PRO A 7 -4.84 3.16 -20.96
CA PRO A 7 -5.44 2.45 -19.82
C PRO A 7 -4.43 1.65 -18.98
N PHE A 8 -3.22 1.44 -19.51
CA PHE A 8 -2.14 0.70 -18.87
C PHE A 8 -1.13 1.63 -18.18
N SER A 9 -1.34 2.94 -18.26
CA SER A 9 -0.49 3.93 -17.61
C SER A 9 -0.96 4.27 -16.20
N VAL A 10 -0.01 4.66 -15.35
CA VAL A 10 -0.28 5.25 -14.03
C VAL A 10 0.09 6.72 -14.12
N ASP A 11 -0.90 7.62 -13.94
CA ASP A 11 -0.74 9.07 -14.08
C ASP A 11 -0.18 9.55 -15.44
N GLY A 12 -0.35 8.73 -16.49
CA GLY A 12 0.19 8.96 -17.83
C GLY A 12 1.62 8.44 -18.01
N VAL A 13 2.17 7.71 -17.03
CA VAL A 13 3.51 7.11 -17.11
C VAL A 13 3.40 5.60 -17.34
N LEU A 14 4.12 5.10 -18.34
CA LEU A 14 4.28 3.67 -18.63
C LEU A 14 5.64 3.18 -18.11
N ALA A 15 5.64 2.53 -16.95
CA ALA A 15 6.88 2.07 -16.30
C ALA A 15 6.80 0.65 -15.69
N ASP A 16 5.60 0.08 -15.57
CA ASP A 16 5.37 -1.19 -14.89
C ASP A 16 5.66 -2.39 -15.81
N LEU A 17 6.68 -3.18 -15.46
CA LEU A 17 7.14 -4.32 -16.26
C LEU A 17 6.13 -5.47 -16.32
N GLU A 18 5.34 -5.68 -15.26
CA GLU A 18 4.29 -6.72 -15.26
C GLU A 18 3.16 -6.34 -16.22
N ILE A 19 2.89 -5.05 -16.35
CA ILE A 19 1.91 -4.54 -17.32
C ILE A 19 2.44 -4.69 -18.75
N ALA A 20 3.72 -4.42 -18.98
CA ALA A 20 4.35 -4.62 -20.29
C ALA A 20 4.24 -6.08 -20.75
N GLU A 21 4.61 -7.02 -19.88
CA GLU A 21 4.48 -8.46 -20.12
C GLU A 21 3.03 -8.88 -20.38
N TRP A 22 2.09 -8.42 -19.57
CA TRP A 22 0.68 -8.76 -19.75
C TRP A 22 0.10 -8.25 -21.08
N VAL A 23 0.47 -7.04 -21.49
CA VAL A 23 0.05 -6.46 -22.78
C VAL A 23 0.67 -7.25 -23.92
N ARG A 24 1.96 -7.61 -23.83
CA ARG A 24 2.65 -8.47 -24.81
C ARG A 24 1.91 -9.79 -25.00
N ASP A 25 1.72 -10.55 -23.93
CA ASP A 25 1.25 -11.94 -24.00
C ASP A 25 -0.22 -12.06 -24.41
N ARG A 26 -1.05 -11.04 -24.12
CA ARG A 26 -2.51 -11.14 -24.29
C ARG A 26 -3.11 -10.20 -25.32
N LYS A 27 -2.41 -9.14 -25.71
CA LYS A 27 -2.97 -8.09 -26.58
C LYS A 27 -2.19 -7.91 -27.87
N ILE A 28 -0.89 -8.18 -27.88
CA ILE A 28 -0.11 -8.11 -29.12
C ILE A 28 -0.51 -9.30 -30.01
N LYS A 29 -1.05 -8.96 -31.18
CA LYS A 29 -1.29 -9.88 -32.28
C LYS A 29 -0.43 -9.42 -33.46
N PRO A 30 -0.04 -10.31 -34.39
CA PRO A 30 0.71 -9.90 -35.58
C PRO A 30 -0.02 -8.76 -36.33
N GLY A 31 0.67 -7.65 -36.60
CA GLY A 31 0.11 -6.47 -37.26
C GLY A 31 -0.78 -5.55 -36.37
N ALA A 32 -0.58 -5.56 -35.05
CA ALA A 32 -1.22 -4.60 -34.15
C ALA A 32 -0.55 -3.21 -34.23
N MET A 33 -1.35 -2.14 -34.30
CA MET A 33 -0.88 -0.76 -34.23
C MET A 33 -0.86 -0.28 -32.78
N PHE A 34 0.12 0.48 -32.35
CA PHE A 34 0.28 0.97 -30.98
C PHE A 34 0.05 2.47 -30.89
N SER A 35 -0.83 2.88 -29.97
CA SER A 35 -1.19 4.28 -29.74
C SER A 35 -0.72 4.72 -28.36
N PHE A 36 0.16 5.72 -28.34
CA PHE A 36 0.64 6.40 -27.13
C PHE A 36 -0.19 7.66 -26.79
N GLU A 37 -1.35 7.83 -27.43
CA GLU A 37 -2.29 8.90 -27.11
C GLU A 37 -2.62 8.94 -25.61
N GLY A 38 -2.47 10.12 -24.99
CA GLY A 38 -2.70 10.33 -23.55
C GLY A 38 -1.53 9.95 -22.63
N ILE A 39 -0.45 9.39 -23.16
CA ILE A 39 0.77 9.08 -22.40
C ILE A 39 1.65 10.32 -22.26
N LYS A 40 2.13 10.57 -21.04
CA LYS A 40 3.07 11.64 -20.71
C LYS A 40 4.51 11.16 -20.78
N GLU A 41 4.81 9.99 -20.25
CA GLU A 41 6.17 9.43 -20.20
C GLU A 41 6.14 7.91 -20.36
N VAL A 42 7.20 7.34 -20.91
CA VAL A 42 7.41 5.89 -21.00
C VAL A 42 8.85 5.59 -20.59
N THR A 43 9.10 4.44 -19.96
CA THR A 43 10.47 4.01 -19.63
C THR A 43 11.02 3.04 -20.66
N ILE A 44 12.35 3.07 -20.85
CA ILE A 44 13.07 2.14 -21.74
C ILE A 44 12.84 0.68 -21.29
N ALA A 45 12.84 0.44 -19.98
CA ALA A 45 12.62 -0.90 -19.42
C ALA A 45 11.22 -1.44 -19.78
N PHE A 46 10.19 -0.58 -19.77
CA PHE A 46 8.85 -0.95 -20.19
C PHE A 46 8.80 -1.31 -21.68
N LEU A 47 9.44 -0.53 -22.54
CA LEU A 47 9.51 -0.80 -23.98
C LEU A 47 10.26 -2.12 -24.28
N ASN A 48 11.37 -2.38 -23.58
CA ASN A 48 12.12 -3.62 -23.69
C ASN A 48 11.27 -4.85 -23.37
N GLU A 49 10.47 -4.79 -22.30
CA GLU A 49 9.65 -5.93 -21.91
C GLU A 49 8.41 -6.08 -22.82
N LEU A 50 7.84 -4.97 -23.28
CA LEU A 50 6.68 -4.94 -24.17
C LEU A 50 7.00 -5.52 -25.57
N PHE A 51 8.17 -5.20 -26.12
CA PHE A 51 8.60 -5.60 -27.47
C PHE A 51 9.69 -6.66 -27.48
N LYS A 52 9.87 -7.37 -26.36
CA LYS A 52 10.92 -8.38 -26.16
C LYS A 52 10.98 -9.48 -27.23
N GLU A 53 9.84 -9.80 -27.84
CA GLU A 53 9.70 -10.87 -28.84
C GLU A 53 9.58 -10.34 -30.28
N GLU A 54 9.62 -9.02 -30.49
CA GLU A 54 9.57 -8.43 -31.83
C GLU A 54 10.98 -8.52 -32.47
N VAL A 55 11.03 -9.04 -33.69
CA VAL A 55 12.29 -9.35 -34.39
C VAL A 55 12.55 -8.36 -35.54
N ASP A 56 11.51 -7.66 -36.00
CA ASP A 56 11.56 -6.69 -37.09
C ASP A 56 11.20 -5.29 -36.56
N PHE A 57 12.24 -4.48 -36.29
CA PHE A 57 12.07 -3.14 -35.76
C PHE A 57 11.56 -2.14 -36.80
N ASP A 58 11.77 -2.40 -38.10
CA ASP A 58 11.28 -1.55 -39.17
C ASP A 58 9.75 -1.69 -39.32
N ASP A 59 9.22 -2.93 -39.24
CA ASP A 59 7.76 -3.19 -39.15
C ASP A 59 7.15 -2.55 -37.88
N LEU A 60 7.90 -2.58 -36.77
CA LEU A 60 7.43 -2.01 -35.51
C LEU A 60 7.25 -0.49 -35.59
N ILE A 61 8.13 0.21 -36.31
CA ILE A 61 8.05 1.67 -36.52
C ILE A 61 6.78 2.03 -37.29
N GLU A 62 6.47 1.30 -38.36
CA GLU A 62 5.25 1.52 -39.15
C GLU A 62 3.97 1.22 -38.34
N ARG A 63 4.10 0.41 -37.27
CA ARG A 63 3.01 0.06 -36.37
C ARG A 63 2.80 1.04 -35.23
N ILE A 64 3.69 2.01 -35.02
CA ILE A 64 3.50 3.06 -34.01
C ILE A 64 2.71 4.22 -34.62
N ASP A 65 1.58 4.56 -34.02
CA ASP A 65 0.75 5.70 -34.45
C ASP A 65 1.43 7.01 -34.02
N ASP A 66 2.04 7.71 -34.98
CA ASP A 66 2.82 8.93 -34.82
C ASP A 66 1.98 10.20 -34.62
N THR A 67 0.68 10.13 -34.92
CA THR A 67 -0.20 11.31 -35.01
C THR A 67 -0.48 12.01 -33.68
N ALA A 68 -0.17 11.37 -32.54
CA ALA A 68 -0.46 11.87 -31.19
C ALA A 68 0.67 11.66 -30.17
N LEU A 69 1.93 11.49 -30.62
CA LEU A 69 3.08 11.40 -29.71
C LEU A 69 3.45 12.77 -29.13
N ASN A 70 3.80 12.76 -27.84
CA ASN A 70 4.43 13.91 -27.21
C ASN A 70 5.98 13.82 -27.31
N ASP A 71 6.66 14.95 -27.09
CA ASP A 71 8.12 15.04 -27.24
C ASP A 71 8.89 14.09 -26.29
N ALA A 72 8.36 13.84 -25.10
CA ALA A 72 8.98 12.98 -24.08
C ALA A 72 8.93 11.48 -24.45
N VAL A 73 7.78 11.02 -24.96
CA VAL A 73 7.63 9.64 -25.43
C VAL A 73 8.38 9.45 -26.75
N ALA A 74 8.33 10.43 -27.66
CA ALA A 74 9.08 10.38 -28.92
C ALA A 74 10.60 10.32 -28.70
N SER A 75 11.15 11.13 -27.79
CA SER A 75 12.58 11.09 -27.46
C SER A 75 13.00 9.79 -26.79
N THR A 76 12.15 9.21 -25.94
CA THR A 76 12.44 7.93 -25.28
C THR A 76 12.35 6.75 -26.25
N LEU A 77 11.39 6.75 -27.19
CA LEU A 77 11.30 5.75 -28.26
C LEU A 77 12.51 5.82 -29.18
N ALA A 78 12.94 7.02 -29.58
CA ALA A 78 14.14 7.21 -30.40
C ALA A 78 15.41 6.72 -29.68
N ALA A 79 15.53 7.02 -28.38
CA ALA A 79 16.65 6.54 -27.56
C ALA A 79 16.65 5.02 -27.40
N TRP A 80 15.47 4.41 -27.25
CA TRP A 80 15.30 2.96 -27.18
C TRP A 80 15.64 2.30 -28.52
N MET A 81 15.17 2.82 -29.66
CA MET A 81 15.47 2.28 -30.99
C MET A 81 16.98 2.32 -31.30
N LYS A 82 17.65 3.42 -30.94
CA LYS A 82 19.11 3.54 -31.11
C LYS A 82 19.90 2.50 -30.29
N GLN A 83 19.33 1.96 -29.21
CA GLN A 83 19.95 0.88 -28.42
C GLN A 83 19.71 -0.51 -29.03
N GLN A 84 18.77 -0.65 -29.97
CA GLN A 84 18.43 -1.91 -30.64
C GLN A 84 19.09 -2.06 -32.01
N GLU A 85 19.65 -0.99 -32.58
CA GLU A 85 20.50 -1.08 -33.78
C GLU A 85 21.76 -1.93 -33.48
N PRO A 86 22.07 -2.97 -34.26
CA PRO A 86 23.30 -3.71 -34.10
C PRO A 86 24.50 -2.81 -34.42
N VAL A 87 25.48 -2.78 -33.52
CA VAL A 87 26.74 -2.05 -33.68
C VAL A 87 27.44 -2.50 -34.96
N SER A 88 27.40 -1.67 -36.01
CA SER A 88 28.22 -1.84 -37.20
C SER A 88 29.65 -1.37 -36.91
N ASP A 89 30.56 -2.35 -36.79
CA ASP A 89 31.98 -2.33 -37.14
C ASP A 89 32.90 -1.25 -36.52
N VAL A 90 33.67 -1.64 -35.49
CA VAL A 90 35.03 -1.11 -35.25
C VAL A 90 35.94 -2.26 -34.77
N GLY A 91 37.07 -2.42 -35.45
CA GLY A 91 38.03 -3.54 -35.36
C GLY A 91 38.86 -3.69 -34.06
N PRO A 92 39.92 -4.52 -34.08
CA PRO A 92 40.35 -5.29 -32.92
C PRO A 92 41.40 -4.59 -32.04
N ALA A 93 41.22 -4.66 -30.72
CA ALA A 93 42.23 -4.64 -29.64
C ALA A 93 41.47 -4.39 -28.33
N SER A 94 41.76 -4.99 -27.17
CA SER A 94 42.90 -5.79 -26.72
C SER A 94 42.47 -6.59 -25.49
N ASP A 95 42.98 -7.82 -25.37
CA ASP A 95 42.94 -8.61 -24.15
C ASP A 95 43.58 -7.85 -22.98
N GLU A 96 42.83 -7.59 -21.93
CA GLU A 96 43.40 -7.43 -20.59
C GLU A 96 42.67 -8.33 -19.60
N HIS A 97 43.34 -9.44 -19.28
CA HIS A 97 43.07 -10.24 -18.10
C HIS A 97 43.16 -9.40 -16.82
N THR A 98 42.06 -9.33 -16.06
CA THR A 98 42.15 -9.21 -14.60
C THR A 98 41.34 -10.33 -13.92
N LYS A 99 42.03 -11.07 -13.06
CA LYS A 99 41.58 -12.26 -12.32
C LYS A 99 40.65 -11.87 -11.14
N PRO A 100 39.83 -12.81 -10.65
CA PRO A 100 38.69 -12.53 -9.77
C PRO A 100 39.10 -12.22 -8.33
N TRP A 101 38.44 -11.23 -7.72
CA TRP A 101 38.54 -10.97 -6.29
C TRP A 101 37.76 -12.03 -5.50
N LYS A 102 38.49 -12.79 -4.68
CA LYS A 102 37.97 -13.69 -3.65
C LYS A 102 37.74 -12.91 -2.35
N ASP A 103 36.58 -13.13 -1.73
CA ASP A 103 36.18 -12.70 -0.39
C ASP A 103 35.69 -11.25 -0.23
N GLY A 104 34.40 -11.04 -0.57
CA GLY A 104 33.55 -9.97 -0.07
C GLY A 104 32.36 -10.55 0.71
N PRO A 105 31.70 -9.81 1.61
CA PRO A 105 30.67 -10.33 2.50
C PRO A 105 29.52 -10.96 1.70
N GLN A 106 29.19 -12.21 2.01
CA GLN A 106 28.05 -12.91 1.41
C GLN A 106 26.77 -12.14 1.72
N MET A 107 26.29 -11.40 0.71
CA MET A 107 24.90 -10.99 0.65
C MET A 107 24.07 -12.27 0.58
N ILE A 108 23.10 -12.37 1.48
CA ILE A 108 22.12 -13.45 1.52
C ILE A 108 21.59 -13.63 0.09
N GLN A 109 21.89 -14.78 -0.51
CA GLN A 109 21.19 -15.24 -1.70
C GLN A 109 19.77 -15.56 -1.21
N GLU A 110 18.84 -14.63 -1.44
CA GLU A 110 17.42 -14.96 -1.38
C GLU A 110 17.18 -16.01 -2.45
N GLY A 111 17.00 -17.24 -1.99
CA GLY A 111 16.92 -18.42 -2.82
C GLY A 111 15.74 -18.34 -3.78
N ASP A 112 16.02 -18.78 -5.01
CA ASP A 112 15.02 -19.32 -5.91
C ASP A 112 14.18 -20.38 -5.20
N GLY A 113 12.86 -20.25 -5.35
CA GLY A 113 11.90 -21.26 -4.96
C GLY A 113 11.22 -20.96 -3.64
N LEU A 114 10.10 -20.23 -3.71
CA LEU A 114 8.77 -20.61 -3.21
C LEU A 114 7.83 -19.44 -3.54
N PHE A 115 6.62 -19.75 -4.02
CA PHE A 115 5.56 -18.84 -4.51
C PHE A 115 5.50 -18.54 -6.02
N GLU A 116 5.56 -19.56 -6.87
CA GLU A 116 4.65 -19.56 -8.03
C GLU A 116 3.22 -19.81 -7.52
N ASP A 117 2.48 -18.74 -7.24
CA ASP A 117 1.04 -18.81 -7.06
C ASP A 117 0.37 -17.70 -7.87
N HIS A 118 0.08 -17.99 -9.14
CA HIS A 118 -0.61 -17.11 -10.09
C HIS A 118 -2.07 -16.76 -9.69
N THR A 119 -2.51 -17.06 -8.47
CA THR A 119 -3.86 -16.75 -7.97
C THR A 119 -3.90 -15.62 -6.93
N HIS A 120 -2.79 -15.34 -6.23
CA HIS A 120 -2.76 -14.35 -5.14
C HIS A 120 -2.59 -12.89 -5.59
N SER A 121 -2.21 -12.65 -6.86
CA SER A 121 -2.05 -11.31 -7.45
C SER A 121 -3.36 -10.50 -7.52
N LYS A 122 -4.53 -11.14 -7.39
CA LYS A 122 -5.84 -10.48 -7.55
C LYS A 122 -6.22 -9.51 -6.42
N TYR A 123 -5.66 -9.67 -5.22
CA TYR A 123 -6.13 -8.95 -4.02
C TYR A 123 -5.02 -8.39 -3.14
N THR A 124 -4.16 -7.52 -3.69
CA THR A 124 -3.27 -6.70 -2.85
C THR A 124 -4.05 -5.53 -2.24
N PRO A 125 -3.71 -5.05 -1.02
CA PRO A 125 -4.37 -3.89 -0.40
C PRO A 125 -4.40 -2.67 -1.32
N THR A 126 -3.32 -2.42 -2.07
CA THR A 126 -3.21 -1.33 -3.04
C THR A 126 -4.19 -1.48 -4.21
N ARG A 127 -4.33 -2.68 -4.78
CA ARG A 127 -5.27 -2.96 -5.88
C ARG A 127 -6.72 -2.87 -5.42
N LEU A 128 -7.02 -3.41 -4.24
CA LEU A 128 -8.35 -3.30 -3.64
C LEU A 128 -8.71 -1.83 -3.37
N PHE A 129 -7.78 -1.06 -2.81
CA PHE A 129 -7.93 0.38 -2.58
C PHE A 129 -8.27 1.13 -3.88
N ALA A 130 -7.48 0.95 -4.93
CA ALA A 130 -7.71 1.60 -6.22
C ALA A 130 -9.09 1.25 -6.81
N ARG A 131 -9.50 -0.02 -6.70
CA ARG A 131 -10.80 -0.49 -7.16
C ARG A 131 -11.95 0.12 -6.36
N LEU A 132 -11.88 0.08 -5.03
CA LEU A 132 -12.92 0.64 -4.16
C LEU A 132 -13.06 2.14 -4.34
N ARG A 133 -11.93 2.86 -4.47
CA ARG A 133 -11.92 4.30 -4.77
C ARG A 133 -12.66 4.60 -6.08
N LYS A 134 -12.35 3.86 -7.15
CA LYS A 134 -13.01 4.03 -8.46
C LYS A 134 -14.51 3.71 -8.38
N GLN A 135 -14.89 2.64 -7.68
CA GLN A 135 -16.29 2.29 -7.49
C GLN A 135 -17.06 3.37 -6.72
N LEU A 136 -16.48 3.91 -5.64
CA LEU A 136 -17.09 4.99 -4.86
C LEU A 136 -17.23 6.27 -5.69
N GLN A 137 -16.21 6.63 -6.47
CA GLN A 137 -16.28 7.75 -7.41
C GLN A 137 -17.44 7.57 -8.40
N SER A 138 -17.52 6.42 -9.07
CA SER A 138 -18.61 6.12 -10.02
C SER A 138 -19.98 6.17 -9.36
N TYR A 139 -20.10 5.71 -8.11
CA TYR A 139 -21.34 5.78 -7.35
C TYR A 139 -21.74 7.24 -7.04
N ILE A 140 -20.80 8.08 -6.58
CA ILE A 140 -21.08 9.51 -6.33
C ILE A 140 -21.50 10.21 -7.62
N GLU A 141 -20.84 9.89 -8.74
CA GLU A 141 -21.15 10.48 -10.04
C GLU A 141 -22.54 10.08 -10.56
N SER A 142 -22.99 8.85 -10.30
CA SER A 142 -24.30 8.33 -10.71
C SER A 142 -25.44 8.73 -9.77
N ALA A 143 -25.19 8.82 -8.47
CA ALA A 143 -26.18 9.24 -7.47
C ALA A 143 -26.60 10.71 -7.63
N TYR A 144 -25.70 11.56 -8.13
CA TYR A 144 -25.93 13.00 -8.29
C TYR A 144 -25.67 13.43 -9.74
N PRO A 145 -26.59 13.17 -10.69
CA PRO A 145 -26.39 13.52 -12.09
C PRO A 145 -26.36 15.05 -12.27
N LEU A 146 -25.32 15.54 -12.95
CA LEU A 146 -25.13 16.96 -13.27
C LEU A 146 -25.25 17.17 -14.77
N LYS A 147 -25.91 18.25 -15.19
CA LYS A 147 -26.07 18.62 -16.61
C LYS A 147 -25.02 19.63 -17.09
N ASN A 148 -24.51 20.47 -16.19
CA ASN A 148 -23.57 21.54 -16.54
C ASN A 148 -22.13 20.99 -16.69
N PRO A 149 -21.49 21.10 -17.86
CA PRO A 149 -20.14 20.58 -18.09
C PRO A 149 -19.07 21.17 -17.16
N SER A 150 -19.21 22.43 -16.75
CA SER A 150 -18.28 23.06 -15.81
C SER A 150 -18.41 22.47 -14.40
N LEU A 151 -19.64 22.17 -13.95
CA LEU A 151 -19.85 21.49 -12.66
C LEU A 151 -19.35 20.04 -12.69
N ILE A 152 -19.51 19.34 -13.82
CA ILE A 152 -18.98 17.98 -14.00
C ILE A 152 -17.45 17.98 -13.90
N ARG A 153 -16.78 18.92 -14.57
CA ARG A 153 -15.32 19.08 -14.50
C ARG A 153 -14.86 19.46 -13.10
N ALA A 154 -15.53 20.40 -12.44
CA ALA A 154 -15.22 20.80 -11.07
C ALA A 154 -15.35 19.62 -10.10
N ARG A 155 -16.43 18.83 -10.19
CA ARG A 155 -16.61 17.62 -9.36
C ARG A 155 -15.51 16.60 -9.62
N ARG A 156 -15.19 16.30 -10.88
CA ARG A 156 -14.11 15.35 -11.22
C ARG A 156 -12.78 15.82 -10.66
N SER A 157 -12.47 17.10 -10.82
CA SER A 157 -11.31 17.72 -10.21
C SER A 157 -11.36 17.56 -8.69
N LEU A 158 -12.45 17.89 -7.99
CA LEU A 158 -12.51 17.70 -6.53
C LEU A 158 -12.28 16.24 -6.09
N LEU A 159 -12.88 15.28 -6.78
CA LEU A 159 -12.74 13.84 -6.45
C LEU A 159 -11.35 13.26 -6.82
N SER A 160 -10.61 13.92 -7.71
CA SER A 160 -9.27 13.50 -8.13
C SER A 160 -8.12 14.31 -7.50
N SER A 161 -8.36 15.58 -7.15
CA SER A 161 -7.34 16.59 -6.83
C SER A 161 -7.41 17.17 -5.42
N SER A 162 -8.45 16.87 -4.64
CA SER A 162 -8.51 17.30 -3.25
C SER A 162 -7.26 16.86 -2.48
N GLU A 163 -6.67 17.78 -1.74
CA GLU A 163 -5.45 17.67 -0.95
C GLU A 163 -5.11 16.24 -0.51
N ASN A 164 -4.04 15.69 -1.07
CA ASN A 164 -3.47 14.38 -0.78
C ASN A 164 -4.28 13.14 -1.20
N ARG A 165 -5.24 13.24 -2.13
CA ARG A 165 -6.08 12.10 -2.59
C ARG A 165 -6.92 11.44 -1.47
N LYS A 166 -7.07 12.10 -0.32
CA LYS A 166 -7.69 11.55 0.91
C LYS A 166 -9.20 11.81 1.05
N LEU A 167 -9.81 12.59 0.15
CA LEU A 167 -11.20 13.05 0.31
C LEU A 167 -12.23 11.91 0.35
N ILE A 168 -12.11 10.95 -0.56
CA ILE A 168 -13.06 9.83 -0.67
C ILE A 168 -12.46 8.49 -0.25
N ALA A 169 -11.13 8.39 -0.16
CA ALA A 169 -10.44 7.17 0.22
C ALA A 169 -9.05 7.52 0.78
N GLN A 170 -8.60 6.83 1.82
CA GLN A 170 -7.27 7.01 2.41
C GLN A 170 -6.33 5.89 1.93
N GLU A 171 -5.10 6.24 1.53
CA GLU A 171 -4.09 5.26 1.12
C GLU A 171 -3.91 4.20 2.23
N PRO A 172 -3.91 2.91 1.88
CA PRO A 172 -3.74 1.86 2.87
C PRO A 172 -2.35 1.96 3.47
N PHE A 173 -2.27 1.93 4.79
CA PHE A 173 -1.02 1.82 5.52
C PHE A 173 -1.12 0.62 6.45
N ILE A 174 0.02 -0.04 6.64
CA ILE A 174 0.14 -1.12 7.62
C ILE A 174 0.65 -0.48 8.90
N GLU A 175 -0.19 -0.44 9.91
CA GLU A 175 0.22 -0.07 11.26
C GLU A 175 0.37 -1.34 12.08
N THR A 176 1.55 -1.55 12.64
CA THR A 176 1.70 -2.53 13.71
C THR A 176 1.06 -1.92 14.95
N THR A 177 0.08 -2.58 15.57
CA THR A 177 -0.46 -2.07 16.84
C THR A 177 0.62 -2.22 17.90
N PRO A 178 1.27 -1.13 18.37
CA PRO A 178 2.22 -1.24 19.46
C PRO A 178 1.47 -1.79 20.67
N LYS A 179 1.99 -2.86 21.27
CA LYS A 179 1.40 -3.39 22.51
C LYS A 179 1.59 -2.35 23.60
N TYR A 180 0.49 -1.97 24.27
CA TYR A 180 0.59 -1.12 25.44
C TYR A 180 1.46 -1.80 26.50
N PRO A 181 2.40 -1.08 27.12
CA PRO A 181 3.21 -1.66 28.18
C PRO A 181 2.29 -2.03 29.35
N PHE A 182 2.57 -3.17 29.97
CA PHE A 182 1.87 -3.55 31.20
C PHE A 182 2.34 -2.68 32.38
N SER A 183 1.42 -2.47 33.31
CA SER A 183 1.72 -1.83 34.58
C SER A 183 2.55 -2.77 35.46
N SER A 184 3.48 -2.20 36.23
CA SER A 184 4.15 -2.91 37.33
C SER A 184 3.34 -2.88 38.64
N LYS A 185 2.26 -2.09 38.69
CA LYS A 185 1.37 -1.95 39.85
C LYS A 185 0.33 -3.07 39.88
N THR A 186 -0.07 -3.47 41.08
CA THR A 186 -1.24 -4.32 41.39
C THR A 186 -2.41 -3.47 41.87
N TYR A 187 -3.63 -4.03 41.92
CA TYR A 187 -4.80 -3.33 42.47
C TYR A 187 -4.61 -2.83 43.91
N THR A 188 -3.91 -3.61 44.73
CA THR A 188 -3.53 -3.25 46.11
C THR A 188 -2.53 -2.08 46.21
N SER A 189 -1.86 -1.72 45.11
CA SER A 189 -0.85 -0.65 45.04
C SER A 189 -1.32 0.61 44.32
N LEU A 190 -2.60 0.69 43.93
CA LEU A 190 -3.16 1.83 43.19
C LEU A 190 -3.43 3.07 44.06
N GLY A 191 -3.15 3.00 45.37
CA GLY A 191 -3.41 4.07 46.32
C GLY A 191 -4.90 4.33 46.55
N CYS A 192 -5.72 3.29 46.38
CA CYS A 192 -7.09 3.20 46.87
C CYS A 192 -7.12 2.68 48.32
N ASP A 193 -8.31 2.64 48.94
CA ASP A 193 -8.46 2.03 50.25
C ASP A 193 -8.03 0.54 50.24
N LYS A 194 -7.47 0.06 51.36
CA LYS A 194 -6.95 -1.32 51.44
C LYS A 194 -8.03 -2.36 51.17
N GLN A 195 -9.26 -2.15 51.66
CA GLN A 195 -10.37 -3.09 51.45
C GLN A 195 -10.76 -3.12 49.98
N LEU A 196 -10.84 -1.95 49.34
CA LEU A 196 -11.14 -1.86 47.91
C LEU A 196 -10.03 -2.52 47.06
N GLY A 197 -8.76 -2.27 47.37
CA GLY A 197 -7.65 -2.87 46.67
C GLY A 197 -7.63 -4.41 46.80
N GLN A 198 -7.97 -4.94 47.98
CA GLN A 198 -8.13 -6.38 48.20
C GLN A 198 -9.32 -6.95 47.43
N PHE A 199 -10.48 -6.30 47.51
CA PHE A 199 -11.68 -6.69 46.78
C PHE A 199 -11.43 -6.77 45.27
N LEU A 200 -10.82 -5.73 44.68
CA LEU A 200 -10.48 -5.73 43.25
C LEU A 200 -9.49 -6.86 42.90
N SER A 201 -8.54 -7.17 43.79
CA SER A 201 -7.64 -8.31 43.62
C SER A 201 -8.38 -9.65 43.68
N GLU A 202 -9.32 -9.84 44.59
CA GLU A 202 -10.15 -11.06 44.68
C GLU A 202 -10.99 -11.28 43.41
N LEU A 203 -11.52 -10.20 42.83
CA LEU A 203 -12.25 -10.27 41.55
C LEU A 203 -11.39 -10.75 40.38
N THR A 204 -10.06 -10.71 40.49
CA THR A 204 -9.16 -11.31 39.49
C THR A 204 -9.08 -12.83 39.60
N GLU A 205 -9.57 -13.42 40.68
CA GLU A 205 -9.57 -14.87 40.90
C GLU A 205 -10.96 -15.48 40.65
N VAL A 206 -12.02 -14.63 40.63
CA VAL A 206 -13.39 -15.06 40.34
C VAL A 206 -13.54 -15.39 38.85
N HIS A 207 -13.85 -16.65 38.56
CA HIS A 207 -14.07 -17.12 37.19
C HIS A 207 -15.53 -16.97 36.79
N VAL A 208 -15.76 -16.55 35.54
CA VAL A 208 -17.11 -16.47 34.99
C VAL A 208 -17.53 -17.84 34.47
N GLU A 209 -18.63 -18.39 35.00
CA GLU A 209 -19.20 -19.65 34.51
C GLU A 209 -19.55 -19.54 33.02
N GLY A 210 -19.11 -20.52 32.22
CA GLY A 210 -19.26 -20.48 30.76
C GLY A 210 -18.34 -19.50 30.03
N GLY A 211 -17.50 -18.75 30.75
CA GLY A 211 -16.61 -17.71 30.20
C GLY A 211 -15.29 -18.20 29.61
N GLY A 212 -15.07 -19.51 29.48
CA GLY A 212 -13.85 -20.07 28.90
C GLY A 212 -12.58 -19.78 29.71
N GLY A 213 -12.67 -19.77 31.05
CA GLY A 213 -11.53 -19.51 31.94
C GLY A 213 -11.22 -18.02 32.13
N LYS A 214 -12.10 -17.11 31.70
CA LYS A 214 -11.96 -15.67 31.95
C LYS A 214 -12.33 -15.33 33.38
N THR A 215 -11.52 -14.48 33.99
CA THR A 215 -11.75 -13.89 35.31
C THR A 215 -12.62 -12.64 35.18
N LEU A 216 -13.29 -12.23 36.25
CA LEU A 216 -14.17 -11.06 36.25
C LEU A 216 -13.37 -9.77 36.02
N LEU A 217 -12.18 -9.66 36.62
CA LEU A 217 -11.19 -8.64 36.32
C LEU A 217 -9.89 -9.25 35.80
N TYR A 218 -9.19 -8.53 34.93
CA TYR A 218 -7.86 -8.94 34.48
C TYR A 218 -6.84 -8.80 35.61
N PRO A 219 -6.01 -9.84 35.88
CA PRO A 219 -4.99 -9.80 36.93
C PRO A 219 -3.87 -8.79 36.63
N GLN A 220 -3.64 -8.50 35.35
CA GLN A 220 -2.69 -7.49 34.89
C GLN A 220 -3.40 -6.48 34.00
N PHE A 221 -3.02 -5.21 34.13
CA PHE A 221 -3.55 -4.08 33.36
C PHE A 221 -2.42 -3.28 32.73
N TYR A 222 -2.76 -2.49 31.71
CA TYR A 222 -1.80 -1.63 31.03
C TYR A 222 -1.35 -0.46 31.91
N LYS A 223 -0.16 0.07 31.61
CA LYS A 223 0.43 1.19 32.33
C LYS A 223 -0.51 2.40 32.39
N HIS A 224 -1.14 2.76 31.26
CA HIS A 224 -2.08 3.89 31.23
C HIS A 224 -3.34 3.65 32.08
N GLN A 225 -3.80 2.41 32.22
CA GLN A 225 -4.90 2.07 33.12
C GLN A 225 -4.47 2.24 34.57
N GLY A 226 -3.29 1.73 34.94
CA GLY A 226 -2.73 1.90 36.29
C GLY A 226 -2.51 3.37 36.67
N ASP A 227 -2.04 4.18 35.72
CA ASP A 227 -1.87 5.62 35.93
C ASP A 227 -3.23 6.32 36.06
N ALA A 228 -4.23 5.95 35.26
CA ALA A 228 -5.59 6.45 35.40
C ALA A 228 -6.19 6.14 36.77
N TYR A 229 -6.09 4.88 37.24
CA TYR A 229 -6.60 4.48 38.55
C TYR A 229 -5.93 5.26 39.69
N GLN A 230 -4.60 5.43 39.64
CA GLN A 230 -3.89 6.20 40.67
C GLN A 230 -4.29 7.69 40.66
N HIS A 231 -4.48 8.29 39.47
CA HIS A 231 -4.97 9.66 39.37
C HIS A 231 -6.39 9.83 39.92
N PHE A 232 -7.24 8.83 39.74
CA PHE A 232 -8.59 8.86 40.28
C PHE A 232 -8.60 8.65 41.81
N PHE A 233 -8.03 7.54 42.29
CA PHE A 233 -8.11 7.16 43.71
C PHE A 233 -7.25 8.01 44.63
N SER A 234 -5.97 8.20 44.29
CA SER A 234 -5.03 8.93 45.16
C SER A 234 -5.12 10.44 44.96
N ASN A 235 -5.20 10.88 43.70
CA ASN A 235 -5.11 12.30 43.38
C ASN A 235 -6.48 12.98 43.22
N ARG A 236 -7.59 12.23 43.31
CA ARG A 236 -8.98 12.73 43.21
C ARG A 236 -9.21 13.59 41.97
N LYS A 237 -8.67 13.15 40.81
CA LYS A 237 -8.81 13.85 39.53
C LYS A 237 -9.88 13.22 38.65
N ASP A 238 -10.54 14.07 37.88
CA ASP A 238 -11.33 13.64 36.72
C ASP A 238 -10.39 13.14 35.60
N LEU A 239 -10.83 12.11 34.88
CA LEU A 239 -10.01 11.42 33.89
C LEU A 239 -10.52 11.68 32.47
N ILE A 240 -9.59 12.01 31.58
CA ILE A 240 -9.78 11.93 30.12
C ILE A 240 -8.84 10.86 29.60
N VAL A 241 -9.40 9.79 29.03
CA VAL A 241 -8.62 8.66 28.50
C VAL A 241 -8.77 8.60 26.98
N ALA A 242 -7.75 9.08 26.27
CA ALA A 242 -7.73 9.17 24.81
C ALA A 242 -6.78 8.13 24.18
N THR A 243 -7.12 6.84 24.32
CA THR A 243 -6.33 5.71 23.79
C THR A 243 -7.05 4.99 22.65
N GLY A 244 -6.29 4.24 21.85
CA GLY A 244 -6.80 3.47 20.71
C GLY A 244 -7.80 2.36 21.10
N THR A 245 -8.40 1.73 20.09
CA THR A 245 -9.28 0.56 20.27
C THR A 245 -8.54 -0.60 20.93
N GLY A 246 -9.21 -1.37 21.77
CA GLY A 246 -8.61 -2.52 22.47
C GLY A 246 -7.65 -2.17 23.62
N SER A 247 -7.45 -0.90 23.97
CA SER A 247 -6.58 -0.48 25.08
C SER A 247 -7.19 -0.67 26.48
N GLY A 248 -8.40 -1.22 26.58
CA GLY A 248 -9.13 -1.35 27.85
C GLY A 248 -9.69 -0.03 28.43
N LYS A 249 -10.35 0.78 27.60
CA LYS A 249 -11.05 2.01 28.06
C LYS A 249 -12.23 1.68 28.98
N THR A 250 -12.87 0.53 28.77
CA THR A 250 -13.99 0.07 29.60
C THR A 250 -13.53 -0.12 31.04
N GLU A 251 -12.38 -0.74 31.27
CA GLU A 251 -11.80 -0.94 32.60
C GLU A 251 -11.34 0.39 33.22
N CYS A 252 -10.79 1.32 32.41
CA CYS A 252 -10.51 2.69 32.84
C CYS A 252 -11.73 3.43 33.40
N PHE A 253 -12.95 3.05 32.97
CA PHE A 253 -14.19 3.60 33.47
C PHE A 253 -14.77 2.78 34.64
N LEU A 254 -14.81 1.45 34.51
CA LEU A 254 -15.44 0.55 35.47
C LEU A 254 -14.72 0.51 36.83
N ILE A 255 -13.39 0.49 36.84
CA ILE A 255 -12.64 0.38 38.11
C ILE A 255 -12.85 1.63 38.98
N PRO A 256 -12.73 2.87 38.47
CA PRO A 256 -13.13 4.06 39.21
C PRO A 256 -14.57 4.01 39.73
N LEU A 257 -15.51 3.50 38.94
CA LEU A 257 -16.92 3.40 39.33
C LEU A 257 -17.15 2.43 40.49
N LEU A 258 -16.47 1.28 40.50
CA LEU A 258 -16.55 0.29 41.58
C LEU A 258 -15.93 0.77 42.90
N GLY A 259 -15.06 1.78 42.83
CA GLY A 259 -14.38 2.32 44.00
C GLY A 259 -14.98 3.61 44.57
N GLN A 260 -16.18 3.99 44.12
CA GLN A 260 -17.00 5.03 44.76
C GLN A 260 -17.87 4.42 45.86
#